data_AF-A0A397PMM4-F1
#
_entry.id   AF-A0A397PMM4-F1
#
_cell.length_a   1.000
_cell.length_b   1.000
_cell.length_c   1.000
_cell.angle_alpha   90.00
_cell.angle_beta   90.00
_cell.angle_gamma   90.00
#
_symmetry.space_group_name_H-M   'P 1'
#
loop_
_entity.id
_entity.type
_entity.pdbx_description
1 polymer ?
#
loop_
_entity_poly.entity_id
_entity_poly.type
_entity_poly.pdbx_seq_one_letter_code
_entity_poly.pdbx_strand_id
1 'polypeptide(L)'
;MSGESDARAAKLRVLLGRLQDGQHVQNREMRKALGDSAYAEFESACREQLELRKQLKDKPDEIRDYEAKLKRAIFFENRAKALRGKGSQGASKLARTAETAFEQLYEKLDEIISADRGLSGWFDREVGRDASNASDLSSIDAPRVVTAKSGSGYASGIRSKRDTKIAAIEHEIDRIENPVSDDELQDDMQRRLERLWARKS
;
A
#
# COMPACT_ATOMS: atom_id res chain seq x y z
N MET A 1 25.93 26.42 -17.34
CA MET A 1 24.75 25.54 -17.46
C MET A 1 23.86 25.51 -16.20
N SER A 2 24.11 26.33 -15.15
CA SER A 2 23.31 26.30 -13.90
C SER A 2 21.94 26.99 -14.02
N GLY A 3 21.86 28.14 -14.69
CA GLY A 3 20.68 29.02 -14.57
C GLY A 3 19.37 28.47 -15.17
N GLU A 4 19.42 27.63 -16.21
CA GLU A 4 18.22 27.05 -16.83
C GLU A 4 17.63 25.93 -15.95
N SER A 5 18.51 25.11 -15.35
CA SER A 5 18.14 24.09 -14.36
C SER A 5 17.54 24.70 -13.11
N ASP A 6 18.13 25.80 -12.59
CA ASP A 6 17.64 26.50 -11.41
C ASP A 6 16.24 27.12 -11.63
N ALA A 7 16.02 27.74 -12.79
CA ALA A 7 14.72 28.30 -13.16
C ALA A 7 13.63 27.22 -13.31
N ARG A 8 14.00 26.07 -13.87
CA ARG A 8 13.10 24.91 -14.00
C ARG A 8 12.75 24.32 -12.62
N ALA A 9 13.72 24.16 -11.73
CA ALA A 9 13.50 23.70 -10.37
C ALA A 9 12.60 24.67 -9.58
N ALA A 10 12.80 25.99 -9.72
CA ALA A 10 11.91 26.99 -9.10
C ALA A 10 10.45 26.83 -9.55
N LYS A 11 10.23 26.63 -10.85
CA LYS A 11 8.88 26.39 -11.39
C LYS A 11 8.26 25.09 -10.86
N LEU A 12 9.04 24.02 -10.76
CA LEU A 12 8.59 22.75 -10.20
C LEU A 12 8.19 22.89 -8.73
N ARG A 13 8.96 23.63 -7.91
CA ARG A 13 8.61 23.91 -6.51
C ARG A 13 7.29 24.68 -6.36
N VAL A 14 7.01 25.62 -7.26
CA VAL A 14 5.71 26.32 -7.28
C VAL A 14 4.55 25.34 -7.56
N LEU A 15 4.73 24.44 -8.54
CA LEU A 15 3.72 23.42 -8.83
C LEU A 15 3.55 22.42 -7.67
N LEU A 16 4.64 22.06 -7.00
CA LEU A 16 4.66 21.20 -5.82
C LEU A 16 3.83 21.82 -4.68
N GLY A 17 4.11 23.08 -4.33
CA GLY A 17 3.37 23.79 -3.28
C GLY A 17 1.86 23.84 -3.57
N ARG A 18 1.48 24.15 -4.83
CA ARG A 18 0.07 24.12 -5.25
C ARG A 18 -0.57 22.75 -5.04
N LEU A 19 0.13 21.66 -5.38
CA LEU A 19 -0.39 20.31 -5.17
C LEU A 19 -0.50 19.98 -3.68
N GLN A 20 0.47 20.37 -2.85
CA GLN A 20 0.46 20.18 -1.39
C GLN A 20 -0.70 20.94 -0.73
N ASP A 21 -1.02 22.14 -1.22
CA ASP A 21 -2.19 22.94 -0.83
C ASP A 21 -3.52 22.37 -1.36
N GLY A 22 -3.48 21.22 -2.05
CA GLY A 22 -4.65 20.54 -2.60
C GLY A 22 -5.18 21.13 -3.90
N GLN A 23 -4.51 22.13 -4.48
CA GLN A 23 -4.91 22.76 -5.73
C GLN A 23 -4.71 21.84 -6.95
N HIS A 24 -5.42 22.17 -8.03
CA HIS A 24 -5.30 21.45 -9.29
C HIS A 24 -4.12 21.97 -10.13
N VAL A 25 -3.29 21.04 -10.62
CA VAL A 25 -2.25 21.30 -11.63
C VAL A 25 -2.58 20.50 -12.89
N GLN A 26 -2.65 21.19 -14.03
CA GLN A 26 -2.99 20.57 -15.32
C GLN A 26 -1.84 19.71 -15.83
N ASN A 27 -2.17 18.60 -16.52
CA ASN A 27 -1.16 17.70 -17.10
C ASN A 27 -0.26 18.39 -18.14
N ARG A 28 -0.82 19.31 -18.94
CA ARG A 28 -0.05 20.09 -19.91
C ARG A 28 0.95 21.04 -19.24
N GLU A 29 0.55 21.66 -18.14
CA GLU A 29 1.40 22.54 -17.34
C GLU A 29 2.56 21.75 -16.73
N MET A 30 2.24 20.60 -16.13
CA MET A 30 3.20 19.68 -15.55
C MET A 30 4.17 19.11 -16.60
N ARG A 31 3.69 18.69 -17.78
CA ARG A 31 4.54 18.22 -18.88
C ARG A 31 5.54 19.28 -19.34
N LYS A 32 5.11 20.53 -19.45
CA LYS A 32 6.00 21.64 -19.81
C LYS A 32 7.09 21.90 -18.76
N ALA A 33 6.81 21.65 -17.48
CA ALA A 33 7.78 21.85 -16.41
C ALA A 33 8.73 20.64 -16.26
N LEU A 34 8.19 19.42 -16.36
CA LEU A 34 8.95 18.17 -16.27
C LEU A 34 9.73 17.83 -17.55
N GLY A 35 9.38 18.38 -18.71
CA GLY A 35 9.97 17.91 -19.96
C GLY A 35 9.50 16.51 -20.33
N ASP A 36 9.79 16.06 -21.55
CA ASP A 36 9.18 14.84 -22.10
C ASP A 36 9.67 13.55 -21.41
N SER A 37 10.95 13.47 -21.03
CA SER A 37 11.51 12.26 -20.38
C SER A 37 10.89 12.01 -19.00
N ALA A 38 10.99 12.99 -18.08
CA ALA A 38 10.42 12.83 -16.74
C ALA A 38 8.89 12.75 -16.76
N TYR A 39 8.23 13.37 -17.75
CA TYR A 39 6.80 13.20 -17.93
C TYR A 39 6.42 11.77 -18.37
N ALA A 40 7.22 11.13 -19.23
CA ALA A 40 7.00 9.73 -19.61
C ALA A 40 7.16 8.77 -18.43
N GLU A 41 8.14 9.02 -17.55
CA GLU A 41 8.30 8.28 -16.29
C GLU A 41 7.05 8.42 -15.40
N PHE A 42 6.52 9.64 -15.26
CA PHE A 42 5.26 9.91 -14.57
C PHE A 42 4.06 9.15 -15.19
N GLU A 43 3.96 9.11 -16.51
CA GLU A 43 2.90 8.36 -17.20
C GLU A 43 3.00 6.84 -16.94
N SER A 44 4.23 6.29 -16.89
CA SER A 44 4.46 4.89 -16.52
C SER A 44 3.98 4.62 -15.10
N ALA A 45 4.40 5.43 -14.13
CA ALA A 45 3.96 5.31 -12.74
C ALA A 45 2.44 5.40 -12.60
N CYS A 46 1.80 6.30 -13.37
CA CYS A 46 0.35 6.40 -13.42
C CYS A 46 -0.32 5.13 -13.99
N ARG A 47 0.30 4.47 -14.98
CA ARG A 47 -0.20 3.20 -15.54
C ARG A 47 -0.07 2.05 -14.55
N GLU A 48 1.06 1.95 -13.86
CA GLU A 48 1.26 0.97 -12.77
C GLU A 48 0.19 1.14 -11.69
N GLN A 49 -0.09 2.39 -11.29
CA GLN A 49 -1.14 2.73 -10.34
C GLN A 49 -2.55 2.33 -10.81
N LEU A 50 -2.82 2.31 -12.12
CA LEU A 50 -4.09 1.81 -12.67
C LEU A 50 -4.15 0.28 -12.64
N GLU A 51 -3.05 -0.40 -12.95
CA GLU A 51 -3.00 -1.87 -12.90
C GLU A 51 -3.10 -2.40 -11.48
N LEU A 52 -2.41 -1.78 -10.52
CA LEU A 52 -2.56 -2.11 -9.10
C LEU A 52 -4.03 -1.98 -8.63
N ARG A 53 -4.74 -0.94 -9.11
CA ARG A 53 -6.17 -0.78 -8.80
C ARG A 53 -7.05 -1.83 -9.45
N LYS A 54 -6.73 -2.30 -10.65
CA LYS A 54 -7.46 -3.39 -11.32
C LYS A 54 -7.24 -4.70 -10.59
N GLN A 55 -6.00 -5.02 -10.24
CA GLN A 55 -5.66 -6.19 -9.44
C GLN A 55 -6.41 -6.19 -8.09
N LEU A 56 -6.43 -5.06 -7.38
CA LEU A 56 -7.21 -4.92 -6.14
C LEU A 56 -8.74 -5.02 -6.34
N LYS A 57 -9.24 -4.73 -7.54
CA LYS A 57 -10.66 -4.85 -7.88
C LYS A 57 -11.04 -6.31 -8.14
N ASP A 58 -10.18 -7.08 -8.79
CA ASP A 58 -10.33 -8.53 -9.01
C ASP A 58 -9.91 -9.31 -7.74
N LYS A 59 -10.64 -9.06 -6.66
CA LYS A 59 -10.48 -9.74 -5.38
C LYS A 59 -10.83 -11.24 -5.53
N PRO A 60 -9.92 -12.17 -5.16
CA PRO A 60 -10.19 -13.61 -5.19
C PRO A 60 -11.42 -13.99 -4.37
N ASP A 61 -12.15 -15.02 -4.79
CA ASP A 61 -13.40 -15.42 -4.15
C ASP A 61 -13.18 -15.92 -2.72
N GLU A 62 -12.02 -16.49 -2.42
CA GLU A 62 -11.63 -16.92 -1.08
C GLU A 62 -11.50 -15.72 -0.14
N ILE A 63 -10.92 -14.61 -0.62
CA ILE A 63 -10.81 -13.35 0.14
C ILE A 63 -12.21 -12.73 0.34
N ARG A 64 -13.11 -12.87 -0.65
CA ARG A 64 -14.50 -12.41 -0.52
C ARG A 64 -15.28 -13.22 0.51
N ASP A 65 -15.10 -14.54 0.54
CA ASP A 65 -15.71 -15.42 1.54
C ASP A 65 -15.20 -15.08 2.95
N TYR A 66 -13.88 -14.94 3.12
CA TYR A 66 -13.30 -14.50 4.39
C TYR A 66 -13.91 -13.16 4.86
N GLU A 67 -14.00 -12.17 3.98
CA GLU A 67 -14.57 -10.87 4.33
C GLU A 67 -16.05 -10.98 4.76
N ALA A 68 -16.82 -11.87 4.14
CA ALA A 68 -18.21 -12.13 4.50
C ALA A 68 -18.31 -12.80 5.88
N LYS A 69 -17.44 -13.77 6.19
CA LYS A 69 -17.36 -14.40 7.52
C LYS A 69 -16.98 -13.38 8.59
N LEU A 70 -16.01 -12.50 8.32
CA LEU A 70 -15.57 -11.45 9.25
C LEU A 70 -16.71 -10.50 9.59
N LYS A 71 -17.45 -10.02 8.57
CA LYS A 71 -18.63 -9.17 8.77
C LYS A 71 -19.68 -9.84 9.62
N ARG A 72 -19.93 -11.14 9.41
CA ARG A 72 -20.89 -11.93 10.18
C ARG A 72 -20.47 -12.07 11.65
N ALA A 73 -19.20 -12.37 11.91
CA ALA A 73 -18.66 -12.48 13.28
C ALA A 73 -18.77 -11.15 14.05
N ILE A 74 -18.32 -10.05 13.44
CA ILE A 74 -18.42 -8.69 14.01
C ILE A 74 -19.88 -8.30 14.27
N PHE A 75 -20.79 -8.66 13.36
CA PHE A 75 -22.22 -8.38 13.55
C PHE A 75 -22.76 -9.05 14.82
N PHE A 76 -22.48 -10.34 15.03
CA PHE A 76 -22.94 -11.05 16.23
C PHE A 76 -22.30 -10.51 17.50
N GLU A 77 -21.01 -10.20 17.47
CA GLU A 77 -20.30 -9.61 18.59
C GLU A 77 -20.92 -8.26 19.01
N ASN A 78 -21.12 -7.35 18.05
CA ASN A 78 -21.72 -6.05 18.29
C ASN A 78 -23.16 -6.17 18.79
N ARG A 79 -23.93 -7.10 18.23
CA ARG A 79 -25.30 -7.39 18.66
C ARG A 79 -25.33 -7.93 20.09
N ALA A 80 -24.40 -8.82 20.45
CA ALA A 80 -24.25 -9.36 21.80
C ALA A 80 -23.90 -8.25 22.81
N LYS A 81 -22.93 -7.39 22.49
CA LYS A 81 -22.55 -6.23 23.32
C LYS A 81 -23.73 -5.29 23.53
N ALA A 82 -24.48 -4.97 22.47
CA ALA A 82 -25.66 -4.12 22.55
C ALA A 82 -26.77 -4.71 23.43
N LEU A 83 -27.01 -6.03 23.37
CA LEU A 83 -27.99 -6.70 24.24
C LEU A 83 -27.51 -6.81 25.69
N ARG A 84 -26.21 -7.03 25.90
CA ARG A 84 -25.59 -7.06 27.23
C ARG A 84 -25.75 -5.72 27.94
N GLY A 85 -25.50 -4.61 27.26
CA GLY A 85 -25.72 -3.25 27.79
C GLY A 85 -27.18 -2.98 28.18
N LYS A 86 -28.13 -3.76 27.66
CA LYS A 86 -29.57 -3.69 27.99
C LYS A 86 -30.03 -4.76 29.00
N GLY A 87 -29.12 -5.56 29.56
CA GLY A 87 -29.46 -6.62 30.52
C GLY A 87 -30.26 -7.79 29.93
N SER A 88 -30.23 -7.98 28.60
CA SER A 88 -31.04 -9.00 27.93
C SER A 88 -30.43 -10.40 28.06
N GLN A 89 -31.28 -11.38 28.39
CA GLN A 89 -30.92 -12.81 28.47
C GLN A 89 -30.45 -13.40 27.13
N GLY A 90 -30.76 -12.75 26.00
CA GLY A 90 -30.31 -13.18 24.67
C GLY A 90 -28.84 -12.87 24.37
N ALA A 91 -28.16 -12.06 25.20
CA ALA A 91 -26.78 -11.64 24.96
C ALA A 91 -25.80 -12.82 24.94
N SER A 92 -25.92 -13.77 25.87
CA SER A 92 -25.02 -14.92 25.98
C SER A 92 -25.11 -15.86 24.77
N LYS A 93 -26.31 -16.05 24.22
CA LYS A 93 -26.51 -16.87 23.01
C LYS A 93 -25.81 -16.24 21.80
N LEU A 94 -25.93 -14.93 21.64
CA LEU A 94 -25.26 -14.20 20.56
C LEU A 94 -23.75 -14.16 20.74
N ALA A 95 -23.25 -14.06 21.98
CA ALA A 95 -21.82 -14.13 22.26
C ALA A 95 -21.22 -15.47 21.80
N ARG A 96 -21.84 -16.60 22.16
CA ARG A 96 -21.44 -17.93 21.66
C ARG A 96 -21.52 -18.04 20.14
N THR A 97 -22.53 -17.43 19.53
CA THR A 97 -22.66 -17.39 18.07
C THR A 97 -21.52 -16.58 17.43
N ALA A 98 -21.08 -15.50 18.07
CA ALA A 98 -19.93 -14.72 17.64
C ALA A 98 -18.63 -15.53 17.76
N GLU A 99 -18.42 -16.23 18.88
CA GLU A 99 -17.27 -17.12 19.10
C GLU A 99 -17.17 -18.17 17.99
N THR A 100 -18.23 -18.93 17.73
CA THR A 100 -18.25 -19.92 16.62
C THR A 100 -18.04 -19.27 15.25
N ALA A 101 -18.55 -18.06 15.03
CA ALA A 101 -18.31 -17.35 13.77
C ALA A 101 -16.85 -16.90 13.62
N PHE A 102 -16.16 -16.55 14.71
CA PHE A 102 -14.73 -16.27 14.69
C PHE A 102 -13.91 -17.56 14.50
N GLU A 103 -14.27 -18.67 15.11
CA GLU A 103 -13.62 -19.98 14.84
C GLU A 103 -13.65 -20.31 13.34
N GLN A 104 -14.83 -20.23 12.72
CA GLN A 104 -14.99 -20.47 11.27
C GLN A 104 -14.23 -19.45 10.41
N LEU A 105 -14.09 -18.22 10.90
CA LEU A 105 -13.30 -17.19 10.21
C LEU A 105 -11.81 -17.55 10.20
N TYR A 106 -11.26 -17.94 11.35
CA TYR A 106 -9.85 -18.30 11.47
C TYR A 106 -9.54 -19.63 10.77
N GLU A 107 -10.46 -20.58 10.77
CA GLU A 107 -10.36 -21.79 9.92
C GLU A 107 -10.28 -21.40 8.43
N LYS A 108 -11.14 -20.48 7.98
CA LYS A 108 -11.09 -19.99 6.59
C LYS A 108 -9.77 -19.28 6.28
N LEU A 109 -9.25 -18.50 7.22
CA LEU A 109 -7.97 -17.82 7.07
C LEU A 109 -6.82 -18.82 6.90
N ASP A 110 -6.80 -19.85 7.74
CA ASP A 110 -5.79 -20.90 7.67
C ASP A 110 -5.88 -21.72 6.37
N GLU A 111 -7.09 -22.00 5.90
CA GLU A 111 -7.35 -22.61 4.59
C GLU A 111 -6.76 -21.76 3.45
N ILE A 112 -7.02 -20.44 3.46
CA ILE A 112 -6.52 -19.49 2.46
C ILE A 112 -4.98 -19.49 2.42
N ILE A 113 -4.34 -19.30 3.57
CA ILE A 113 -2.87 -19.15 3.65
C ILE A 113 -2.16 -20.48 3.38
N SER A 114 -2.78 -21.60 3.74
CA SER A 114 -2.26 -22.94 3.43
C SER A 114 -2.35 -23.26 1.94
N ALA A 115 -3.41 -22.81 1.26
CA ALA A 115 -3.59 -23.02 -0.17
C ALA A 115 -2.70 -22.10 -1.02
N ASP A 116 -2.64 -20.81 -0.69
CA ASP A 116 -1.81 -19.82 -1.39
C ASP A 116 -1.27 -18.76 -0.42
N ARG A 117 0.03 -18.85 -0.13
CA ARG A 117 0.73 -17.87 0.72
C ARG A 117 0.78 -16.48 0.12
N GLY A 118 0.68 -16.33 -1.21
CA GLY A 118 0.61 -15.04 -1.89
C GLY A 118 -0.63 -14.23 -1.52
N LEU A 119 -1.68 -14.90 -1.05
CA LEU A 119 -2.90 -14.25 -0.58
C LEU A 119 -2.73 -13.52 0.75
N SER A 120 -1.62 -13.75 1.48
CA SER A 120 -1.30 -13.03 2.72
C SER A 120 -1.28 -11.51 2.55
N GLY A 121 -0.82 -11.00 1.40
CA GLY A 121 -0.76 -9.56 1.16
C GLY A 121 -2.14 -8.87 1.07
N TRP A 122 -3.24 -9.64 0.93
CA TRP A 122 -4.61 -9.09 0.94
C TRP A 122 -5.06 -8.69 2.34
N PHE A 123 -4.27 -8.97 3.38
CA PHE A 123 -4.59 -8.64 4.76
C PHE A 123 -3.76 -7.46 5.28
N ASP A 124 -4.31 -6.75 6.26
CA ASP A 124 -3.74 -5.51 6.82
C ASP A 124 -2.59 -5.75 7.80
N ARG A 125 -2.29 -7.01 8.11
CA ARG A 125 -1.24 -7.49 9.02
C ARG A 125 -0.69 -8.80 8.48
N GLU A 126 0.52 -9.15 8.89
CA GLU A 126 1.11 -10.45 8.55
C GLU A 126 0.25 -11.58 9.11
N VAL A 127 -0.07 -12.54 8.25
CA VAL A 127 -0.84 -13.73 8.61
C VAL A 127 0.12 -14.91 8.58
N GLY A 128 0.60 -15.31 9.76
CA GLY A 128 1.51 -16.43 9.93
C GLY A 128 1.28 -17.11 11.28
N ARG A 129 1.46 -18.43 11.34
CA ARG A 129 1.44 -19.19 12.60
C ARG A 129 2.77 -18.96 13.32
N ASP A 130 2.88 -17.93 14.13
CA ASP A 130 3.76 -18.01 15.30
C ASP A 130 2.90 -18.36 16.53
N ALA A 131 3.33 -19.36 17.29
CA ALA A 131 2.61 -19.79 18.49
C ALA A 131 2.54 -18.69 19.58
N SER A 132 3.28 -17.58 19.38
CA SER A 132 3.29 -16.38 20.21
C SER A 132 2.10 -15.44 20.00
N ASN A 133 1.39 -15.51 18.86
CA ASN A 133 0.19 -14.73 18.59
C ASN A 133 -1.06 -15.61 18.65
N ALA A 134 -1.33 -16.21 19.82
CA ALA A 134 -2.62 -16.83 20.08
C ALA A 134 -3.70 -15.75 19.93
N SER A 135 -4.31 -15.70 18.75
CA SER A 135 -5.33 -14.71 18.43
C SER A 135 -6.52 -15.03 19.32
N ASP A 136 -6.83 -14.15 20.27
CA ASP A 136 -8.13 -14.18 20.90
C ASP A 136 -9.14 -14.10 19.75
N LEU A 137 -10.03 -15.09 19.64
CA LEU A 137 -10.98 -15.26 18.54
C LEU A 137 -11.96 -14.07 18.51
N SER A 138 -11.48 -12.90 18.08
CA SER A 138 -12.01 -11.59 18.40
C SER A 138 -11.89 -10.66 17.19
N SER A 139 -12.72 -9.60 17.17
CA SER A 139 -12.67 -8.61 16.09
C SER A 139 -11.40 -7.75 16.10
N ILE A 140 -10.64 -7.73 17.19
CA ILE A 140 -9.45 -6.88 17.32
C ILE A 140 -8.27 -7.56 16.60
N ASP A 141 -8.14 -8.86 16.82
CA ASP A 141 -7.01 -9.66 16.33
C ASP A 141 -7.23 -10.15 14.90
N ALA A 142 -8.49 -10.29 14.47
CA ALA A 142 -8.81 -10.77 13.13
C ALA A 142 -8.25 -9.83 12.03
N PRO A 143 -7.43 -10.35 11.09
CA PRO A 143 -6.89 -9.56 9.99
C PRO A 143 -8.01 -9.01 9.11
N ARG A 144 -7.86 -7.77 8.65
CA ARG A 144 -8.84 -7.12 7.77
C ARG A 144 -8.38 -7.20 6.34
N VAL A 145 -9.33 -7.45 5.43
CA VAL A 145 -9.04 -7.41 4.00
C VAL A 145 -8.71 -5.98 3.59
N VAL A 146 -7.53 -5.82 3.03
CA VAL A 146 -7.03 -4.59 2.49
C VAL A 146 -7.90 -4.18 1.31
N THR A 147 -8.37 -2.94 1.36
CA THR A 147 -8.99 -2.27 0.23
C THR A 147 -8.16 -1.05 -0.10
N ALA A 148 -8.36 -0.44 -1.28
CA ALA A 148 -7.67 0.79 -1.68
C ALA A 148 -7.77 1.96 -0.67
N LYS A 149 -8.61 1.85 0.38
CA LYS A 149 -8.77 2.84 1.45
C LYS A 149 -7.97 2.53 2.72
N SER A 150 -7.56 1.29 2.97
CA SER A 150 -6.79 0.90 4.16
C SER A 150 -5.31 0.88 3.78
N GLY A 151 -4.53 1.87 4.21
CA GLY A 151 -3.13 2.06 3.79
C GLY A 151 -2.09 1.01 4.23
N SER A 152 -2.51 -0.23 4.53
CA SER A 152 -1.65 -1.37 4.86
C SER A 152 -1.74 -2.46 3.78
N GLY A 153 -0.79 -3.41 3.75
CA GLY A 153 -0.72 -4.53 2.80
C GLY A 153 -0.65 -4.13 1.32
N TYR A 154 -1.26 -4.90 0.39
CA TYR A 154 -1.23 -4.61 -1.06
C TYR A 154 -1.68 -3.19 -1.45
N ALA A 155 -2.49 -2.52 -0.63
CA ALA A 155 -2.93 -1.14 -0.90
C ALA A 155 -1.97 -0.06 -0.38
N SER A 156 -0.92 -0.41 0.38
CA SER A 156 0.11 0.54 0.81
C SER A 156 0.80 1.23 -0.37
N GLY A 157 0.92 0.54 -1.50
CA GLY A 157 1.46 1.09 -2.74
C GLY A 157 0.49 1.99 -3.53
N ILE A 158 -0.78 2.10 -3.14
CA ILE A 158 -1.78 2.89 -3.88
C ILE A 158 -1.64 4.37 -3.55
N ARG A 159 -1.33 5.15 -4.58
CA ARG A 159 -1.16 6.61 -4.51
C ARG A 159 -2.30 7.30 -5.22
N SER A 160 -2.80 8.42 -4.70
CA SER A 160 -3.78 9.22 -5.44
C SER A 160 -3.15 9.82 -6.70
N LYS A 161 -3.98 10.32 -7.62
CA LYS A 161 -3.48 11.08 -8.78
C LYS A 161 -2.63 12.28 -8.36
N ARG A 162 -2.96 12.91 -7.24
CA ARG A 162 -2.21 14.03 -6.68
C ARG A 162 -0.85 13.56 -6.14
N ASP A 163 -0.83 12.49 -5.36
CA ASP A 163 0.40 11.97 -4.76
C ASP A 163 1.38 11.47 -5.84
N THR A 164 0.84 10.88 -6.92
CA THR A 164 1.65 10.47 -8.07
C THR A 164 2.26 11.67 -8.79
N LYS A 165 1.55 12.82 -8.84
CA LYS A 165 2.09 14.07 -9.39
C LYS A 165 3.14 14.70 -8.48
N ILE A 166 2.88 14.73 -7.18
CA ILE A 166 3.81 15.21 -6.16
C ILE A 166 5.12 14.43 -6.26
N ALA A 167 5.06 13.09 -6.23
CA ALA A 167 6.24 12.24 -6.31
C ALA A 167 7.05 12.45 -7.59
N ALA A 168 6.41 12.63 -8.75
CA ALA A 168 7.11 12.90 -10.00
C ALA A 168 7.81 14.28 -9.99
N ILE A 169 7.19 15.29 -9.38
CA ILE A 169 7.79 16.62 -9.27
C ILE A 169 8.94 16.62 -8.27
N GLU A 170 8.77 15.98 -7.11
CA GLU A 170 9.82 15.83 -6.10
C GLU A 170 11.03 15.10 -6.67
N HIS A 171 10.81 13.98 -7.37
CA HIS A 171 11.87 13.22 -8.03
C HIS A 171 12.64 14.06 -9.06
N GLU A 172 11.93 14.86 -9.87
CA GLU A 172 12.62 15.71 -10.86
C GLU A 172 13.36 16.89 -10.24
N ILE A 173 12.83 17.46 -9.15
CA ILE A 173 13.54 18.47 -8.36
C ILE A 173 14.83 17.87 -7.81
N ASP A 174 14.76 16.69 -7.19
CA ASP A 174 15.92 15.98 -6.65
C ASP A 174 16.95 15.68 -7.73
N ARG A 175 16.52 15.18 -8.90
CA ARG A 175 17.41 14.93 -10.05
C ARG A 175 18.14 16.20 -10.54
N ILE A 176 17.49 17.37 -10.44
CA ILE A 176 18.08 18.66 -10.83
C ILE A 176 19.03 19.20 -9.75
N GLU A 177 18.65 19.10 -8.48
CA GLU A 177 19.41 19.63 -7.34
C GLU A 177 20.60 18.75 -6.96
N ASN A 178 20.42 17.44 -7.07
CA ASN A 178 21.40 16.40 -6.74
C ASN A 178 21.70 15.58 -8.01
N PRO A 179 22.32 16.20 -9.04
CA PRO A 179 22.72 15.45 -10.22
C PRO A 179 23.73 14.40 -9.78
N VAL A 180 23.41 13.12 -10.01
CA VAL A 180 24.36 12.02 -9.82
C VAL A 180 25.58 12.35 -10.67
N SER A 181 26.73 12.57 -10.02
CA SER A 181 27.94 12.95 -10.72
C SER A 181 28.49 11.74 -11.47
N ASP A 182 28.92 11.94 -12.73
CA ASP A 182 29.53 10.86 -13.54
C ASP A 182 30.74 10.25 -12.82
N ASP A 183 31.44 11.05 -12.01
CA ASP A 183 32.58 10.64 -11.19
C ASP A 183 32.17 9.61 -10.12
N GLU A 184 31.04 9.79 -9.43
CA GLU A 184 30.54 8.82 -8.43
C GLU A 184 30.11 7.49 -9.06
N LEU A 185 29.52 7.54 -10.26
CA LEU A 185 29.15 6.33 -11.00
C LEU A 185 30.38 5.57 -11.49
N GLN A 186 31.41 6.28 -11.98
CA GLN A 186 32.68 5.69 -12.38
C GLN A 186 33.41 5.06 -11.20
N ASP A 187 33.46 5.75 -10.06
CA ASP A 187 34.14 5.28 -8.86
C ASP A 187 33.47 4.03 -8.28
N ASP A 188 32.13 3.99 -8.24
CA ASP A 188 31.39 2.81 -7.75
C ASP A 188 31.48 1.63 -8.73
N MET A 189 31.52 1.90 -10.04
CA MET A 189 31.75 0.89 -11.08
C MET A 189 33.18 0.33 -11.04
N GLN A 190 34.19 1.18 -10.81
CA GLN A 190 35.58 0.77 -10.60
C GLN A 190 35.71 -0.10 -9.35
N ARG A 191 35.12 0.29 -8.22
CA ARG A 191 35.12 -0.51 -6.99
C ARG A 191 34.43 -1.86 -7.18
N ARG A 192 33.36 -1.92 -7.97
CA ARG A 192 32.70 -3.20 -8.33
C ARG A 192 33.59 -4.07 -9.20
N LEU A 193 34.28 -3.49 -10.19
CA LEU A 193 35.23 -4.23 -11.03
C LEU A 193 36.42 -4.77 -10.21
N GLU A 194 37.01 -3.95 -9.33
CA GLU A 194 38.11 -4.38 -8.45
C GLU A 194 37.69 -5.54 -7.54
N ARG A 195 36.48 -5.50 -6.97
CA ARG A 195 35.94 -6.60 -6.15
C ARG A 195 35.76 -7.90 -6.94
N LEU A 196 35.35 -7.80 -8.21
CA LEU A 196 35.22 -8.97 -9.09
C LEU A 196 36.57 -9.55 -9.49
N TRP A 197 37.57 -8.69 -9.70
CA TRP A 197 38.94 -9.10 -10.03
C TRP A 197 39.67 -9.71 -8.83
N ALA A 198 39.51 -9.15 -7.62
CA ALA A 198 40.07 -9.68 -6.38
C ALA A 198 39.50 -11.06 -5.98
N ARG A 199 38.32 -11.43 -6.49
CA ARG A 199 37.67 -12.72 -6.24
C ARG A 199 38.06 -13.81 -7.26
N LYS A 200 38.78 -13.42 -8.32
CA LYS A 200 39.19 -14.28 -9.44
C LYS A 200 40.69 -14.58 -9.45
N SER A 201 41.46 -13.98 -8.54
CA SER A 201 42.87 -14.27 -8.24
C SER A 201 42.98 -15.05 -6.94
#